data_AF-K9XHV4-F1
#
_entry.id   AF-K9XHV4-F1
#
_cell.length_a   1.000
_cell.length_b   1.000
_cell.length_c   1.000
_cell.angle_alpha   90.00
_cell.angle_beta   90.00
_cell.angle_gamma   90.00
#
_symmetry.space_group_name_H-M   'P 1'
#
loop_
_entity.id
_entity.type
_entity.pdbx_description
1 polymer ?
#
loop_
_entity_poly.entity_id
_entity_poly.type
_entity_poly.pdbx_seq_one_letter_code
_entity_poly.pdbx_strand_id
1 'polypeptide(L)'
;MSNKIVLAGNKNLLKTAITQILAVHQIIEQKDFGGSSGYRELESIPRKGKPKVTLFFLEDTNFNQVGTNPNTPQGRRRTEGVIRFRLMDETTQTFSKTNATTLGRRIKEVFGVNGGFVWNKGKTLYSYGDWELGYQFQLLCRTKTEAKRIITAVLSLQSHPIDWKFLFENKNDQEALAYPEIPEQQVVMGELVAKPRIRPNVDVRFQYAYVSLSGVKDPILLYDRTNKKAGALVN
;
A
#
# COMPACT_ATOMS: atom_id res chain seq x y z
N MET A 1 -16.59 50.70 7.59
CA MET A 1 -16.96 51.52 6.42
C MET A 1 -16.86 50.65 5.18
N SER A 2 -17.95 50.41 4.45
CA SER A 2 -17.93 49.55 3.26
C SER A 2 -17.46 50.36 2.04
N ASN A 3 -16.26 50.07 1.53
CA ASN A 3 -15.79 50.66 0.28
C ASN A 3 -16.63 50.09 -0.87
N LYS A 4 -17.39 50.96 -1.56
CA LYS A 4 -18.15 50.59 -2.77
C LYS A 4 -17.31 50.96 -3.99
N ILE A 5 -17.06 49.99 -4.86
CA ILE A 5 -16.41 50.19 -6.15
C ILE A 5 -17.49 50.02 -7.23
N VAL A 6 -17.66 51.03 -8.08
CA VAL A 6 -18.62 51.00 -9.20
C VAL A 6 -17.82 50.79 -10.48
N LEU A 7 -18.16 49.73 -11.23
CA LEU A 7 -17.53 49.39 -12.49
C LEU A 7 -18.53 49.61 -13.63
N ALA A 8 -18.14 50.36 -14.67
CA ALA A 8 -18.98 50.68 -15.83
C ALA A 8 -18.43 50.00 -17.10
N GLY A 9 -19.30 49.39 -17.91
CA GLY A 9 -18.90 48.67 -19.11
C GLY A 9 -19.89 47.58 -19.54
N ASN A 10 -19.53 46.79 -20.56
CA ASN A 10 -20.38 45.73 -21.08
C ASN A 10 -20.61 44.65 -20.01
N LYS A 11 -21.87 44.46 -19.62
CA LYS A 11 -22.31 43.58 -18.53
C LYS A 11 -21.77 42.15 -18.65
N ASN A 12 -21.67 41.61 -19.86
CA ASN A 12 -21.23 40.23 -20.07
C ASN A 12 -19.73 40.06 -19.84
N LEU A 13 -18.93 41.05 -20.24
CA LEU A 13 -17.48 41.04 -20.01
C LEU A 13 -17.16 41.35 -18.55
N LEU A 14 -17.86 42.32 -17.96
CA LEU A 14 -17.69 42.68 -16.55
C LEU A 14 -18.07 41.54 -15.61
N LYS A 15 -19.17 40.81 -15.89
CA LYS A 15 -19.57 39.67 -15.05
C LYS A 15 -18.48 38.60 -15.01
N THR A 16 -17.89 38.27 -16.15
CA THR A 16 -16.82 37.28 -16.24
C THR A 16 -15.57 37.74 -15.48
N ALA A 17 -15.14 38.99 -15.70
CA ALA A 17 -13.97 39.55 -15.03
C ALA A 17 -14.16 39.65 -13.51
N ILE A 18 -15.34 40.08 -13.04
CA ILE A 18 -15.67 40.14 -11.61
C ILE A 18 -15.68 38.74 -11.00
N THR A 19 -16.22 37.75 -11.70
CA THR A 19 -16.25 36.35 -11.21
C THR A 19 -14.84 35.79 -11.06
N GLN A 20 -13.95 36.07 -12.02
CA GLN A 20 -12.54 35.66 -11.94
C GLN A 20 -11.81 36.35 -10.79
N ILE A 21 -11.99 37.66 -10.61
CA ILE A 21 -11.37 38.43 -9.53
C ILE A 21 -11.87 37.96 -8.16
N LEU A 22 -13.17 37.69 -8.00
CA LEU A 22 -13.73 37.14 -6.76
C LEU A 22 -13.20 35.73 -6.47
N ALA A 23 -13.04 34.89 -7.49
CA ALA A 23 -12.45 33.56 -7.32
C ALA A 23 -10.99 33.66 -6.87
N VAL A 24 -10.20 34.55 -7.47
CA VAL A 24 -8.81 34.82 -7.06
C VAL A 24 -8.74 35.37 -5.63
N HIS A 25 -9.64 36.28 -5.27
CA HIS A 25 -9.71 36.83 -3.91
C HIS A 25 -10.04 35.74 -2.87
N GLN A 26 -11.02 34.88 -3.15
CA GLN A 26 -11.36 33.75 -2.28
C GLN A 26 -10.18 32.77 -2.12
N ILE A 27 -9.40 32.54 -3.18
CA ILE A 27 -8.19 31.70 -3.13
C ILE A 27 -7.11 32.34 -2.24
N ILE A 28 -6.95 33.67 -2.29
CA ILE A 28 -5.98 34.40 -1.46
C ILE A 28 -6.43 34.44 0.01
N GLU A 29 -7.73 34.60 0.27
CA GLU A 29 -8.30 34.66 1.61
C GLU A 29 -8.37 33.28 2.31
N GLN A 30 -8.49 32.17 1.57
CA GLN A 30 -8.57 30.80 2.13
C GLN A 30 -7.24 30.22 2.63
N LYS A 31 -6.23 31.04 2.96
CA LYS A 31 -4.92 30.54 3.39
C LYS A 31 -4.86 29.98 4.82
N ASP A 32 -5.98 29.90 5.55
CA ASP A 32 -6.04 29.39 6.94
C ASP A 32 -7.12 28.30 7.17
N PHE A 33 -7.10 27.21 6.40
CA PHE A 33 -7.81 25.99 6.83
C PHE A 33 -6.91 24.75 6.78
N GLY A 34 -6.48 24.33 7.97
CA GLY A 34 -6.09 22.95 8.22
C GLY A 34 -7.28 22.03 7.95
N GLY A 35 -7.17 21.22 6.91
CA GLY A 35 -8.25 20.33 6.48
C GLY A 35 -7.89 19.61 5.19
N SER A 36 -7.44 18.37 5.34
CA SER A 36 -7.30 17.32 4.33
C SER A 36 -8.06 17.54 3.01
N SER A 37 -7.32 17.90 1.96
CA SER A 37 -7.43 17.45 0.57
C SER A 37 -7.00 18.58 -0.35
N GLY A 38 -5.70 18.83 -0.38
CA GLY A 38 -5.12 19.72 -1.38
C GLY A 38 -5.29 19.08 -2.77
N TYR A 39 -6.21 19.61 -3.56
CA TYR A 39 -6.11 19.52 -5.02
C TYR A 39 -4.89 20.36 -5.42
N ARG A 40 -3.71 19.74 -5.34
CA ARG A 40 -2.62 20.15 -6.24
C ARG A 40 -3.10 19.78 -7.64
N GLU A 41 -3.08 20.72 -8.57
CA GLU A 41 -3.05 20.44 -10.00
C GLU A 41 -1.69 19.79 -10.33
N LEU A 42 -1.48 18.60 -9.78
CA LEU A 42 -0.47 17.67 -10.26
C LEU A 42 -1.06 17.14 -11.56
N GLU A 43 -0.35 17.31 -12.68
CA GLU A 43 -0.62 16.48 -13.86
C GLU A 43 -0.85 15.04 -13.38
N SER A 44 -2.04 14.52 -13.60
CA SER A 44 -2.41 13.23 -13.02
C SER A 44 -1.54 12.17 -13.69
N ILE A 45 -0.51 11.70 -13.01
CA ILE A 45 0.40 10.68 -13.55
C ILE A 45 -0.46 9.48 -13.99
N PRO A 46 -0.45 9.10 -15.27
CA PRO A 46 -1.38 8.11 -15.80
C PRO A 46 -1.02 6.71 -15.27
N ARG A 47 -1.78 6.23 -14.28
CA ARG A 47 -1.60 4.89 -13.65
C ARG A 47 -2.50 3.81 -14.24
N LYS A 48 -3.50 4.17 -15.03
CA LYS A 48 -4.44 3.24 -15.65
C LYS A 48 -3.72 2.42 -16.72
N GLY A 49 -3.94 1.11 -16.76
CA GLY A 49 -3.31 0.22 -17.74
C GLY A 49 -1.85 -0.18 -17.45
N LYS A 50 -1.24 0.37 -16.38
CA LYS A 50 0.10 0.00 -15.93
C LYS A 50 0.08 -1.38 -15.25
N PRO A 51 1.02 -2.29 -15.56
CA PRO A 51 1.14 -3.58 -14.89
C PRO A 51 1.26 -3.40 -13.37
N LYS A 52 0.47 -4.17 -12.61
CA LYS A 52 0.49 -4.13 -11.14
C LYS A 52 1.09 -5.42 -10.59
N VAL A 53 2.23 -5.29 -9.94
CA VAL A 53 2.92 -6.38 -9.26
C VAL A 53 2.38 -6.50 -7.84
N THR A 54 2.12 -7.73 -7.40
CA THR A 54 1.67 -8.04 -6.05
C THR A 54 2.59 -9.10 -5.45
N LEU A 55 3.19 -8.77 -4.31
CA LEU A 55 3.97 -9.69 -3.48
C LEU A 55 3.08 -10.15 -2.32
N PHE A 56 2.91 -11.46 -2.17
CA PHE A 56 2.06 -12.05 -1.14
C PHE A 56 2.89 -12.71 -0.04
N PHE A 57 2.54 -12.39 1.19
CA PHE A 57 3.16 -12.88 2.42
C PHE A 57 2.09 -13.50 3.31
N LEU A 58 2.48 -14.54 4.05
CA LEU A 58 1.59 -15.26 4.93
C LEU A 58 2.33 -15.66 6.22
N GLU A 59 1.68 -15.51 7.36
CA GLU A 59 2.17 -15.94 8.68
C GLU A 59 2.55 -17.41 8.64
N ASP A 60 3.78 -17.77 9.03
CA ASP A 60 4.20 -19.17 9.06
C ASP A 60 3.36 -19.93 10.10
N THR A 61 2.80 -21.08 9.71
CA THR A 61 2.27 -22.06 10.67
C THR A 61 3.46 -22.83 11.22
N ASN A 62 3.64 -22.84 12.54
CA ASN A 62 4.80 -23.42 13.20
C ASN A 62 5.12 -24.85 12.70
N PHE A 63 6.36 -25.11 12.26
CA PHE A 63 6.80 -26.40 11.68
C PHE A 63 7.06 -27.51 12.73
N ASN A 64 7.12 -27.17 14.03
CA ASN A 64 7.61 -28.08 15.08
C ASN A 64 6.62 -28.37 16.22
N GLN A 65 5.36 -27.91 16.13
CA GLN A 65 4.36 -28.18 17.18
C GLN A 65 3.04 -28.63 16.56
N VAL A 66 2.81 -29.94 16.60
CA VAL A 66 1.45 -30.49 16.50
C VAL A 66 0.70 -30.01 17.75
N GLY A 67 -0.31 -29.15 17.59
CA GLY A 67 -1.22 -28.77 18.68
C GLY A 67 -1.19 -27.32 19.20
N THR A 68 -0.53 -26.35 18.56
CA THR A 68 -0.62 -24.92 18.96
C THR A 68 -1.45 -24.04 18.01
N ASN A 69 -2.42 -24.65 17.32
CA ASN A 69 -3.67 -23.96 17.04
C ASN A 69 -4.64 -24.49 18.09
N PRO A 70 -5.23 -23.67 18.97
CA PRO A 70 -6.37 -24.18 19.73
C PRO A 70 -7.40 -24.66 18.72
N ASN A 71 -7.83 -25.92 18.84
CA ASN A 71 -9.06 -26.41 18.24
C ASN A 71 -10.23 -25.69 18.93
N THR A 72 -10.41 -24.41 18.61
CA THR A 72 -11.73 -23.80 18.66
C THR A 72 -12.37 -24.02 17.29
N PRO A 73 -13.72 -24.08 17.19
CA PRO A 73 -14.42 -24.21 15.90
C PRO A 73 -14.00 -23.13 14.87
N GLN A 74 -13.35 -22.05 15.30
CA GLN A 74 -12.92 -20.90 14.50
C GLN A 74 -11.39 -20.75 14.37
N GLY A 75 -10.64 -21.86 14.23
CA GLY A 75 -9.17 -21.91 14.09
C GLY A 75 -8.52 -20.62 13.57
N ARG A 76 -7.53 -20.10 14.30
CA ARG A 76 -6.99 -18.75 14.10
C ARG A 76 -6.59 -18.52 12.65
N ARG A 77 -7.20 -17.49 12.03
CA ARG A 77 -6.84 -17.07 10.68
C ARG A 77 -5.40 -16.55 10.66
N ARG A 78 -4.59 -17.12 9.77
CA ARG A 78 -3.22 -16.65 9.49
C ARG A 78 -3.25 -15.22 9.01
N THR A 79 -2.27 -14.44 9.44
CA THR A 79 -2.14 -13.05 9.01
C THR A 79 -1.48 -12.97 7.65
N GLU A 80 -2.06 -12.16 6.78
CA GLU A 80 -1.54 -11.91 5.43
C GLU A 80 -0.78 -10.57 5.37
N GLY A 81 0.23 -10.50 4.52
CA GLY A 81 0.89 -9.27 4.12
C GLY A 81 0.86 -9.14 2.60
N VAL A 82 0.51 -7.96 2.09
CA VAL A 82 0.46 -7.74 0.65
C VAL A 82 1.15 -6.43 0.31
N ILE A 83 2.14 -6.49 -0.58
CA ILE A 83 2.81 -5.32 -1.11
C ILE A 83 2.45 -5.20 -2.59
N ARG A 84 2.05 -4.00 -3.01
CA ARG A 84 1.64 -3.74 -4.39
C ARG A 84 2.38 -2.53 -4.94
N PHE A 85 2.85 -2.64 -6.18
CA PHE A 85 3.41 -1.53 -6.92
C PHE A 85 3.08 -1.65 -8.41
N ARG A 86 3.26 -0.54 -9.13
CA ARG A 86 3.06 -0.49 -10.57
C ARG A 86 4.39 -0.35 -11.28
N LEU A 87 4.52 -0.98 -12.44
CA LEU A 87 5.64 -0.78 -13.35
C LEU A 87 5.31 0.43 -14.23
N MET A 88 5.89 1.59 -13.92
CA MET A 88 5.53 2.86 -14.58
C MET A 88 6.16 3.01 -15.95
N ASP A 89 7.31 2.39 -16.19
CA ASP A 89 7.98 2.36 -17.49
C ASP A 89 7.35 1.36 -18.48
N GLU A 90 6.38 0.58 -18.00
CA GLU A 90 5.72 -0.46 -18.78
C GLU A 90 4.25 -0.13 -19.02
N THR A 91 3.66 -0.81 -20.00
CA THR A 91 2.22 -0.81 -20.27
C THR A 91 1.76 -2.24 -20.47
N THR A 92 0.45 -2.46 -20.52
CA THR A 92 -0.07 -3.80 -20.86
C THR A 92 0.37 -4.28 -22.25
N GLN A 93 0.71 -3.37 -23.17
CA GLN A 93 1.14 -3.72 -24.52
C GLN A 93 2.65 -4.01 -24.60
N THR A 94 3.46 -3.33 -23.78
CA THR A 94 4.93 -3.49 -23.79
C THR A 94 5.43 -4.58 -22.86
N PHE A 95 4.66 -4.92 -21.82
CA PHE A 95 5.07 -5.88 -20.81
C PHE A 95 5.09 -7.32 -21.38
N SER A 96 6.28 -7.78 -21.73
CA SER A 96 6.50 -9.08 -22.37
C SER A 96 6.69 -10.23 -21.37
N LYS A 97 6.60 -11.47 -21.86
CA LYS A 97 6.96 -12.68 -21.08
C LYS A 97 8.43 -12.65 -20.63
N THR A 98 9.31 -12.08 -21.43
CA THR A 98 10.73 -11.89 -21.08
C THR A 98 10.86 -10.95 -19.87
N ASN A 99 10.16 -9.81 -19.89
CA ASN A 99 10.18 -8.84 -18.79
C ASN A 99 9.60 -9.47 -17.51
N ALA A 100 8.50 -10.22 -17.63
CA ALA A 100 7.91 -10.97 -16.53
C ALA A 100 8.88 -12.00 -15.93
N THR A 101 9.60 -12.75 -16.77
CA THR A 101 10.56 -13.76 -16.33
C THR A 101 11.76 -13.11 -15.63
N THR A 102 12.30 -12.02 -16.18
CA THR A 102 13.38 -11.25 -15.57
C THR A 102 12.97 -10.69 -14.21
N LEU A 103 11.77 -10.13 -14.10
CA LEU A 103 11.23 -9.66 -12.82
C LEU A 103 11.04 -10.81 -11.83
N GLY A 104 10.55 -11.96 -12.28
CA GLY A 104 10.43 -13.17 -11.46
C GLY A 104 11.77 -13.63 -10.87
N ARG A 105 12.85 -13.60 -11.67
CA ARG A 105 14.21 -13.93 -11.19
C ARG A 105 14.69 -12.95 -10.13
N ARG A 106 14.54 -11.64 -10.34
CA ARG A 106 14.89 -10.62 -9.33
C ARG A 106 14.08 -10.80 -8.04
N ILE A 107 12.80 -11.12 -8.15
CA ILE A 107 11.95 -11.42 -6.98
C ILE A 107 12.47 -12.66 -6.25
N LYS A 108 12.86 -13.72 -6.97
CA LYS A 108 13.47 -14.91 -6.36
C LYS A 108 14.76 -14.57 -5.62
N GLU A 109 15.64 -13.78 -6.23
CA GLU A 109 16.92 -13.36 -5.64
C GLU A 109 16.73 -12.52 -4.36
N VAL A 110 15.76 -11.60 -4.36
CA VAL A 110 15.53 -10.70 -3.22
C VAL A 110 14.65 -11.34 -2.15
N PHE A 111 13.56 -11.99 -2.56
CA PHE A 111 12.50 -12.46 -1.65
C PHE A 111 12.46 -13.98 -1.46
N GLY A 112 13.09 -14.75 -2.36
CA GLY A 112 13.07 -16.22 -2.34
C GLY A 112 14.25 -16.87 -1.61
N VAL A 113 15.35 -16.17 -1.41
CA VAL A 113 16.59 -16.69 -0.78
C VAL A 113 16.40 -17.06 0.69
N ASN A 114 17.25 -17.96 1.22
CA ASN A 114 17.29 -18.38 2.63
C ASN A 114 15.92 -18.82 3.18
N GLY A 115 15.15 -19.52 2.35
CA GLY A 115 13.82 -19.99 2.71
C GLY A 115 12.77 -18.89 2.72
N GLY A 116 13.00 -17.73 2.11
CA GLY A 116 11.99 -16.68 1.90
C GLY A 116 12.13 -15.48 2.85
N PHE A 117 11.86 -14.30 2.30
CA PHE A 117 11.92 -13.04 3.04
C PHE A 117 10.82 -12.97 4.11
N VAL A 118 11.25 -12.68 5.34
CA VAL A 118 10.36 -12.48 6.49
C VAL A 118 10.08 -11.00 6.65
N TRP A 119 8.82 -10.64 6.88
CA TRP A 119 8.36 -9.31 7.24
C TRP A 119 7.84 -9.36 8.68
N ASN A 120 8.51 -8.61 9.57
CA ASN A 120 8.09 -8.45 10.96
C ASN A 120 6.93 -7.42 11.04
N LYS A 121 5.70 -7.90 10.85
CA LYS A 121 4.51 -7.06 10.96
C LYS A 121 4.31 -6.61 12.40
N GLY A 122 3.89 -5.36 12.52
CA GLY A 122 3.58 -4.73 13.79
C GLY A 122 2.36 -3.82 13.70
N LYS A 123 2.23 -2.93 14.70
CA LYS A 123 1.05 -2.08 14.91
C LYS A 123 1.20 -0.69 14.26
N THR A 124 2.43 -0.20 14.16
CA THR A 124 2.77 1.09 13.53
C THR A 124 2.68 1.00 12.01
N LEU A 125 2.04 2.01 11.39
CA LEU A 125 1.84 2.09 9.95
C LEU A 125 2.89 3.03 9.33
N TYR A 126 3.68 2.49 8.41
CA TYR A 126 4.62 3.24 7.59
C TYR A 126 4.08 3.35 6.17
N SER A 127 3.90 4.57 5.67
CA SER A 127 3.46 4.83 4.29
C SER A 127 4.63 5.32 3.45
N TYR A 128 4.78 4.81 2.23
CA TYR A 128 5.77 5.31 1.26
C TYR A 128 5.07 5.58 -0.06
N GLY A 129 5.07 6.84 -0.50
CA GLY A 129 4.33 7.28 -1.67
C GLY A 129 5.23 7.96 -2.70
N ASP A 130 5.59 7.23 -3.73
CA ASP A 130 6.31 7.75 -4.90
C ASP A 130 5.49 7.44 -6.15
N TRP A 131 4.76 8.45 -6.62
CA TRP A 131 3.77 8.28 -7.68
C TRP A 131 4.41 8.18 -9.07
N GLU A 132 5.56 8.83 -9.27
CA GLU A 132 6.33 8.81 -10.52
C GLU A 132 6.86 7.40 -10.78
N LEU A 133 7.38 6.75 -9.73
CA LEU A 133 7.89 5.38 -9.81
C LEU A 133 6.83 4.30 -9.54
N GLY A 134 5.59 4.71 -9.23
CA GLY A 134 4.43 3.81 -9.12
C GLY A 134 4.23 3.14 -7.77
N TYR A 135 4.97 3.57 -6.75
CA TYR A 135 4.94 3.03 -5.38
C TYR A 135 3.92 3.74 -4.49
N GLN A 136 3.11 2.95 -3.78
CA GLN A 136 2.17 3.45 -2.79
C GLN A 136 1.99 2.37 -1.72
N PHE A 137 2.96 2.31 -0.82
CA PHE A 137 3.02 1.29 0.22
C PHE A 137 2.32 1.75 1.49
N GLN A 138 1.67 0.80 2.14
CA GLN A 138 1.12 0.92 3.49
C GLN A 138 1.58 -0.31 4.26
N LEU A 139 2.67 -0.16 5.01
CA LEU A 139 3.39 -1.23 5.66
C LEU A 139 3.19 -1.16 7.17
N LEU A 140 2.50 -2.15 7.72
CA LEU A 140 2.44 -2.38 9.16
C LEU A 140 3.73 -3.07 9.61
N CYS A 141 4.58 -2.38 10.37
CA CYS A 141 5.88 -2.91 10.80
C CYS A 141 6.10 -2.70 12.30
N ARG A 142 6.91 -3.56 12.93
CA ARG A 142 7.29 -3.38 14.34
C ARG A 142 8.23 -2.20 14.56
N THR A 143 9.06 -1.89 13.57
CA THR A 143 10.06 -0.82 13.65
C THR A 143 10.17 -0.08 12.32
N LYS A 144 10.67 1.16 12.39
CA LYS A 144 11.01 1.95 11.20
C LYS A 144 12.11 1.30 10.37
N THR A 145 13.08 0.65 11.01
CA THR A 145 14.17 -0.08 10.34
C THR A 145 13.61 -1.20 9.46
N GLU A 146 12.61 -1.92 9.95
CA GLU A 146 11.94 -2.97 9.17
C GLU A 146 11.21 -2.40 7.96
N ALA A 147 10.49 -1.30 8.13
CA ALA A 147 9.82 -0.62 7.01
C ALA A 147 10.84 -0.18 5.94
N LYS A 148 11.96 0.42 6.36
CA LYS A 148 13.05 0.81 5.45
C LYS A 148 13.61 -0.41 4.71
N ARG A 149 13.87 -1.52 5.40
CA ARG A 149 14.39 -2.77 4.81
C ARG A 149 13.46 -3.31 3.72
N ILE A 150 12.15 -3.32 3.98
CA ILE A 150 11.15 -3.77 3.00
C ILE A 150 11.11 -2.84 1.79
N ILE A 151 11.07 -1.52 2.02
CA ILE A 151 11.04 -0.53 0.93
C ILE A 151 12.29 -0.67 0.06
N THR A 152 13.47 -0.77 0.66
CA THR A 152 14.73 -1.02 -0.05
C THR A 152 14.67 -2.28 -0.91
N ALA A 153 14.20 -3.39 -0.35
CA ALA A 153 14.08 -4.67 -1.07
C ALA A 153 13.08 -4.60 -2.25
N VAL A 154 12.00 -3.83 -2.13
CA VAL A 154 11.03 -3.69 -3.22
C VAL A 154 11.57 -2.77 -4.31
N LEU A 155 12.15 -1.62 -3.95
CA LEU A 155 12.71 -0.66 -4.92
C LEU A 155 13.91 -1.24 -5.67
N SER A 156 14.70 -2.13 -5.04
CA SER A 156 15.83 -2.79 -5.69
C SER A 156 15.39 -3.72 -6.84
N LEU A 157 14.14 -4.19 -6.88
CA LEU A 157 13.63 -5.01 -7.99
C LEU A 157 13.69 -4.27 -9.35
N GLN A 158 13.55 -2.95 -9.32
CA GLN A 158 13.64 -2.08 -10.50
C GLN A 158 14.90 -1.20 -10.48
N SER A 159 15.81 -1.40 -9.53
CA SER A 159 17.01 -0.57 -9.35
C SER A 159 16.69 0.93 -9.17
N HIS A 160 15.56 1.25 -8.54
CA HIS A 160 15.14 2.62 -8.32
C HIS A 160 15.86 3.25 -7.12
N PRO A 161 16.24 4.55 -7.18
CA PRO A 161 16.78 5.26 -6.04
C PRO A 161 15.72 5.37 -4.93
N ILE A 162 16.17 5.41 -3.68
CA ILE A 162 15.29 5.51 -2.51
C ILE A 162 15.36 6.93 -1.98
N ASP A 163 14.22 7.60 -1.94
CA ASP A 163 14.09 8.91 -1.31
C ASP A 163 13.25 8.81 -0.03
N TRP A 164 13.92 8.91 1.10
CA TRP A 164 13.28 8.78 2.41
C TRP A 164 12.32 9.93 2.73
N LYS A 165 12.27 11.02 1.94
CA LYS A 165 11.28 12.08 2.10
C LYS A 165 9.84 11.59 1.88
N PHE A 166 9.67 10.51 1.10
CA PHE A 166 8.37 9.92 0.82
C PHE A 166 7.88 8.97 1.93
N LEU A 167 8.72 8.70 2.93
CA LEU A 167 8.36 7.84 4.06
C LEU A 167 7.66 8.63 5.16
N PHE A 168 6.42 8.27 5.45
CA PHE A 168 5.62 8.79 6.54
C PHE A 168 5.36 7.72 7.60
N GLU A 169 5.36 8.12 8.87
CA GLU A 169 5.10 7.25 10.02
C GLU A 169 3.79 7.67 10.70
N ASN A 170 2.88 6.72 10.85
CA ASN A 170 1.61 6.89 11.53
C ASN A 170 1.53 5.87 12.68
N LYS A 171 1.55 6.40 13.91
CA LYS A 171 1.51 5.63 15.16
C LYS A 171 0.45 6.22 16.09
N ASN A 172 -0.08 5.38 16.97
CA ASN A 172 -0.93 5.83 18.07
C ASN A 172 -0.08 6.02 19.32
N ASP A 173 -0.33 7.08 20.07
CA ASP A 173 0.38 7.35 21.33
C ASP A 173 0.14 6.26 22.39
N GLN A 174 -1.08 5.71 22.42
CA GLN A 174 -1.46 4.60 23.30
C GLN A 174 -1.70 3.31 22.47
N GLU A 175 -0.63 2.80 21.86
CA GLU A 175 -0.69 1.63 20.97
C GLU A 175 -1.27 0.38 21.63
N ALA A 176 -0.96 0.14 22.91
CA ALA A 176 -1.44 -1.03 23.66
C ALA A 176 -2.96 -1.01 23.92
N LEU A 177 -3.56 0.17 24.04
CA LEU A 177 -5.01 0.32 24.22
C LEU A 177 -5.74 0.31 22.88
N ALA A 178 -5.16 0.92 21.86
CA ALA A 178 -5.77 0.95 20.52
C ALA A 178 -5.73 -0.42 19.83
N TYR A 179 -4.65 -1.18 20.03
CA TYR A 179 -4.42 -2.48 19.43
C TYR A 179 -3.95 -3.49 20.50
N PRO A 180 -4.85 -3.90 21.41
CA PRO A 180 -4.49 -4.81 22.49
C PRO A 180 -4.10 -6.18 21.94
N GLU A 181 -3.09 -6.79 22.55
CA GLU A 181 -2.58 -8.10 22.11
C GLU A 181 -3.61 -9.22 22.35
N ILE A 182 -4.27 -9.11 23.51
CA ILE A 182 -5.41 -9.94 23.92
C ILE A 182 -6.67 -9.15 23.56
N PRO A 183 -7.51 -9.63 22.64
CA PRO A 183 -8.72 -8.92 22.26
C PRO A 183 -9.75 -8.96 23.39
N GLU A 184 -10.53 -7.89 23.51
CA GLU A 184 -11.68 -7.84 24.42
C GLU A 184 -12.77 -8.84 23.99
N GLN A 185 -13.62 -9.23 24.94
CA GLN A 185 -14.80 -10.04 24.64
C GLN A 185 -16.00 -9.15 24.28
N GLN A 186 -16.92 -9.70 23.49
CA GLN A 186 -18.21 -9.10 23.16
C GLN A 186 -19.31 -10.16 23.25
N VAL A 187 -20.50 -9.76 23.67
CA VAL A 187 -21.66 -10.66 23.68
C VAL A 187 -22.27 -10.71 22.29
N VAL A 188 -22.35 -11.90 21.69
CA VAL A 188 -23.00 -12.16 20.41
C VAL A 188 -24.01 -13.27 20.63
N MET A 189 -25.30 -12.99 20.37
CA MET A 189 -26.40 -13.95 20.60
C MET A 189 -26.43 -14.55 22.02
N GLY A 190 -26.07 -13.77 23.04
CA GLY A 190 -26.03 -14.21 24.44
C GLY A 190 -24.75 -14.95 24.85
N GLU A 191 -23.84 -15.22 23.91
CA GLU A 191 -22.56 -15.87 24.19
C GLU A 191 -21.41 -14.85 24.21
N LEU A 192 -20.46 -15.01 25.12
CA LEU A 192 -19.23 -14.21 25.16
C LEU A 192 -18.24 -14.73 24.11
N VAL A 193 -17.97 -13.91 23.09
CA VAL A 193 -17.05 -14.21 21.99
C VAL A 193 -15.92 -13.19 21.96
N ALA A 194 -14.68 -13.63 21.74
CA ALA A 194 -13.54 -12.72 21.59
C ALA A 194 -13.66 -11.87 20.32
N LYS A 195 -13.36 -10.57 20.41
CA LYS A 195 -13.26 -9.69 19.25
C LYS A 195 -12.10 -10.12 18.34
N PRO A 196 -12.17 -9.83 17.03
CA PRO A 196 -11.03 -10.04 16.13
C PRO A 196 -9.81 -9.23 16.57
N ARG A 197 -8.62 -9.83 16.53
CA ARG A 197 -7.35 -9.13 16.76
C ARG A 197 -7.05 -8.18 15.61
N ILE A 198 -6.73 -6.93 15.93
CA ILE A 198 -6.41 -5.88 14.95
C ILE A 198 -4.91 -5.62 14.99
N ARG A 199 -4.26 -5.62 13.82
CA ARG A 199 -2.81 -5.36 13.64
C ARG A 199 -1.91 -6.16 14.61
N PRO A 200 -2.03 -7.50 14.65
CA PRO A 200 -1.23 -8.31 15.56
C PRO A 200 0.26 -8.23 15.21
N ASN A 201 1.11 -8.34 16.22
CA ASN A 201 2.56 -8.49 16.03
C ASN A 201 2.85 -9.92 15.57
N VAL A 202 3.16 -10.10 14.29
CA VAL A 202 3.36 -11.41 13.67
C VAL A 202 4.43 -11.35 12.59
N ASP A 203 5.10 -12.47 12.36
CA ASP A 203 6.08 -12.58 11.29
C ASP A 203 5.42 -13.26 10.10
N VAL A 204 5.39 -12.58 8.96
CA VAL A 204 4.83 -13.10 7.72
C VAL A 204 5.94 -13.36 6.72
N ARG A 205 5.88 -14.51 6.05
CA ARG A 205 6.91 -14.90 5.10
C ARG A 205 6.39 -14.81 3.69
N PHE A 206 7.25 -14.39 2.78
CA PHE A 206 6.95 -14.34 1.36
C PHE A 206 6.56 -15.72 0.82
N GLN A 207 5.49 -15.78 0.03
CA GLN A 207 4.99 -17.02 -0.56
C GLN A 207 5.13 -17.00 -2.07
N TYR A 208 4.53 -16.01 -2.73
CA TYR A 208 4.54 -15.91 -4.19
C TYR A 208 4.35 -14.46 -4.64
N ALA A 209 4.66 -14.22 -5.91
CA ALA A 209 4.43 -12.96 -6.60
C ALA A 209 3.71 -13.18 -7.92
N TYR A 210 2.86 -12.21 -8.28
CA TYR A 210 2.18 -12.19 -9.56
C TYR A 210 2.04 -10.78 -10.09
N VAL A 211 1.82 -10.68 -11.40
CA VAL A 211 1.50 -9.43 -12.08
C VAL A 211 0.10 -9.51 -12.66
N SER A 212 -0.70 -8.47 -12.43
CA SER A 212 -2.00 -8.30 -13.07
C SER A 212 -1.90 -7.23 -14.15
N LEU A 213 -2.33 -7.58 -15.35
CA LEU A 213 -2.39 -6.70 -16.52
C LEU A 213 -3.84 -6.27 -16.78
N SER A 214 -4.02 -5.09 -17.35
CA SER A 214 -5.36 -4.58 -17.63
C SER A 214 -5.96 -5.31 -18.82
N GLY A 215 -7.12 -5.96 -18.66
CA GLY A 215 -7.77 -6.71 -19.73
C GLY A 215 -7.36 -8.19 -19.82
N VAL A 216 -6.42 -8.64 -19.00
CA VAL A 216 -6.13 -10.07 -18.82
C VAL A 216 -6.84 -10.55 -17.57
N LYS A 217 -7.68 -11.59 -17.69
CA LYS A 217 -8.49 -12.12 -16.57
C LYS A 217 -7.61 -12.76 -15.50
N ASP A 218 -6.69 -13.62 -15.93
CA ASP A 218 -5.86 -14.40 -15.02
C ASP A 218 -4.50 -13.71 -14.80
N PRO A 219 -4.08 -13.50 -13.55
CA PRO A 219 -2.78 -12.91 -13.26
C PRO A 219 -1.64 -13.86 -13.67
N ILE A 220 -0.54 -13.28 -14.15
CA ILE A 220 0.65 -14.05 -14.52
C ILE A 220 1.49 -14.26 -13.25
N LEU A 221 1.70 -15.51 -12.88
CA LEU A 221 2.53 -15.88 -11.73
C LEU A 221 4.02 -15.69 -12.07
N LEU A 222 4.69 -14.83 -11.32
CA LEU A 222 6.11 -14.50 -11.56
C LEU A 222 7.03 -15.50 -10.88
N TYR A 223 6.76 -15.78 -9.61
CA TYR A 223 7.56 -16.68 -8.78
C TYR A 223 6.70 -17.24 -7.63
N ASP A 224 6.84 -18.53 -7.32
CA ASP A 224 6.22 -19.19 -6.17
C ASP A 224 7.25 -20.00 -5.38
N ARG A 225 7.52 -19.58 -4.15
CA ARG A 225 8.45 -20.28 -3.25
C ARG A 225 7.93 -21.67 -2.84
N THR A 226 6.62 -21.85 -2.81
CA THR A 226 6.01 -23.07 -2.26
C THR A 226 5.86 -24.19 -3.27
N ASN A 227 6.10 -23.90 -4.56
CA ASN A 227 5.83 -24.80 -5.69
C ASN A 227 4.39 -25.35 -5.72
N LYS A 228 3.43 -24.68 -5.08
CA LYS A 228 2.03 -25.14 -5.01
C LYS A 228 1.19 -24.57 -6.14
N LYS A 229 1.61 -23.45 -6.75
CA LYS A 229 0.89 -22.80 -7.84
C LYS A 229 1.46 -23.21 -9.18
N ALA A 230 0.65 -23.92 -9.97
CA ALA A 230 0.97 -24.24 -11.34
C ALA A 230 1.09 -22.96 -12.18
N GLY A 231 2.07 -22.92 -13.11
CA GLY A 231 2.24 -21.82 -14.05
C GLY A 231 3.11 -20.66 -13.59
N ALA A 232 3.88 -20.81 -12.50
CA ALA A 232 4.92 -19.84 -12.15
C ALA A 232 6.02 -19.81 -13.23
N LEU A 233 6.40 -18.61 -13.67
CA LEU A 233 7.47 -18.43 -14.66
C LEU A 233 8.86 -18.80 -14.11
N VAL A 234 9.03 -18.69 -12.79
CA VAL A 234 10.25 -19.02 -12.07
C VAL A 234 9.87 -19.83 -10.83
N ASN A 235 10.61 -20.91 -10.57
CA ASN A 235 10.57 -21.71 -9.34
C ASN A 235 11.88 -21.55 -8.58
#